data_AF-A0A938M4U9-F1
#
_entry.id   AF-A0A938M4U9-F1
#
_cell.length_a   1.000
_cell.length_b   1.000
_cell.length_c   1.000
_cell.angle_alpha   90.00
_cell.angle_beta   90.00
_cell.angle_gamma   90.00
#
_symmetry.space_group_name_H-M   'P 1'
#
loop_
_entity.id
_entity.type
_entity.pdbx_description
1 polymer ?
#
loop_
_entity_poly.entity_id
_entity_poly.type
_entity_poly.pdbx_seq_one_letter_code
_entity_poly.pdbx_strand_id
1 'polypeptide(L)'
;MTRKPAPLAFKPDIEDAARRWDAFYAGEIIDRPVVCVTAPRPGVKLPPVKRSYYDKVHSDIDDILTRALERAEGTFHGGEAVPTFNPSFGPDEIAVFCGAGFAWSKDSPDTNWSVPFVEDWAKALPLRLHEEHPLWQRMLKLYRRAAERMAGKMVISSLDLHTNMDLLSGIRGPQRLCMDLLDCPELIDWAMADARAIFPQIWRTTAEAGRMDELGYCHGIYSMEGAAYLQCDFCCMMSPAMFRRWVLPALEEEAQIVKHVVYHWDGPGALVHTNDLLASRGLHSLSYVPGAGRGSHLDHIELMKRIQAGGKAVQFSGNAEQIKLAHRQLKPEKVFYTTGCRTQAEAEALLDWFVKNT
;
A
#
# COMPACT_ATOMS: atom_id res chain seq x y z
N MET A 1 17.74 -9.07 -15.26
CA MET A 1 18.64 -8.48 -14.26
C MET A 1 17.88 -7.34 -13.63
N THR A 2 17.60 -7.42 -12.32
CA THR A 2 16.93 -6.35 -11.59
C THR A 2 17.74 -5.06 -11.68
N ARG A 3 17.08 -3.92 -11.87
CA ARG A 3 17.75 -2.61 -11.95
C ARG A 3 18.39 -2.30 -10.59
N LYS A 4 19.57 -1.69 -10.61
CA LYS A 4 20.28 -1.31 -9.38
C LYS A 4 19.65 -0.03 -8.79
N PRO A 5 19.34 0.01 -7.47
CA PRO A 5 18.78 1.21 -6.85
C PRO A 5 19.80 2.35 -6.79
N ALA A 6 19.34 3.60 -6.90
CA ALA A 6 20.17 4.77 -6.70
C ALA A 6 20.56 4.93 -5.21
N PRO A 7 21.77 5.40 -4.87
CA PRO A 7 22.15 5.66 -3.49
C PRO A 7 21.24 6.69 -2.81
N LEU A 8 20.89 6.44 -1.54
CA LEU A 8 20.06 7.32 -0.72
C LEU A 8 20.79 7.71 0.56
N ALA A 9 20.89 9.01 0.85
CA ALA A 9 21.53 9.52 2.06
C ALA A 9 20.88 8.98 3.34
N PHE A 10 19.55 8.78 3.35
CA PHE A 10 18.83 8.27 4.52
C PHE A 10 18.75 6.73 4.56
N LYS A 11 19.22 6.04 3.52
CA LYS A 11 19.38 4.57 3.46
C LYS A 11 20.69 4.20 2.74
N PRO A 12 21.86 4.39 3.38
CA PRO A 12 23.16 4.14 2.74
C PRO A 12 23.36 2.70 2.25
N ASP A 13 22.66 1.75 2.87
CA ASP A 13 22.62 0.32 2.59
C ASP A 13 21.39 -0.08 1.73
N ILE A 14 20.92 0.81 0.84
CA ILE A 14 19.77 0.54 -0.04
C ILE A 14 20.02 -0.64 -1.00
N GLU A 15 21.26 -0.83 -1.46
CA GLU A 15 21.62 -1.95 -2.35
C GLU A 15 21.43 -3.31 -1.64
N ASP A 16 21.84 -3.40 -0.37
CA ASP A 16 21.65 -4.60 0.44
C ASP A 16 20.18 -4.85 0.79
N ALA A 17 19.41 -3.78 1.05
CA ALA A 17 17.98 -3.89 1.25
C ALA A 17 17.25 -4.38 0.00
N ALA A 18 17.58 -3.82 -1.18
CA ALA A 18 17.03 -4.24 -2.45
C ALA A 18 17.36 -5.72 -2.75
N ARG A 19 18.59 -6.15 -2.47
CA ARG A 19 18.99 -7.55 -2.64
C ARG A 19 18.19 -8.51 -1.76
N ARG A 20 17.86 -8.13 -0.51
CA ARG A 20 16.99 -8.94 0.37
C ARG A 20 15.53 -8.91 -0.05
N TRP A 21 15.03 -7.80 -0.57
CA TRP A 21 13.70 -7.73 -1.20
C TRP A 21 13.62 -8.65 -2.43
N ASP A 22 14.58 -8.59 -3.34
CA ASP A 22 14.64 -9.46 -4.53
C ASP A 22 14.66 -10.95 -4.13
N ALA A 23 15.46 -11.33 -3.12
CA ALA A 23 15.46 -12.68 -2.58
C ALA A 23 14.09 -13.09 -2.02
N PHE A 24 13.45 -12.22 -1.22
CA PHE A 24 12.11 -12.47 -0.70
C PHE A 24 11.07 -12.68 -1.81
N TYR A 25 11.10 -11.86 -2.87
CA TYR A 25 10.19 -12.01 -4.00
C TYR A 25 10.43 -13.31 -4.79
N ALA A 26 11.68 -13.79 -4.83
CA ALA A 26 12.03 -15.09 -5.38
C ALA A 26 11.65 -16.28 -4.46
N GLY A 27 11.15 -16.03 -3.25
CA GLY A 27 10.89 -17.06 -2.24
C GLY A 27 12.18 -17.63 -1.63
N GLU A 28 13.26 -16.86 -1.67
CA GLU A 28 14.58 -17.19 -1.14
C GLU A 28 14.89 -16.36 0.11
N ILE A 29 16.00 -16.71 0.76
CA ILE A 29 16.53 -16.01 1.91
C ILE A 29 18.03 -15.88 1.79
N ILE A 30 18.59 -14.77 2.24
CA ILE A 30 20.04 -14.54 2.22
C ILE A 30 20.65 -14.98 3.56
N ASP A 31 20.22 -14.34 4.64
CA ASP A 31 20.72 -14.56 6.00
C ASP A 31 19.64 -14.42 7.07
N ARG A 32 18.54 -13.72 6.77
CA ARG A 32 17.36 -13.53 7.61
C ARG A 32 16.16 -13.12 6.76
N PRO A 33 14.92 -13.24 7.27
CA PRO A 33 13.76 -12.64 6.60
C PRO A 33 13.94 -11.14 6.44
N VAL A 34 13.13 -10.56 5.55
CA VAL A 34 13.00 -9.11 5.42
C VAL A 34 12.41 -8.53 6.70
N VAL A 35 13.06 -7.52 7.26
CA VAL A 35 12.64 -6.82 8.48
C VAL A 35 12.74 -5.32 8.23
N CYS A 36 11.59 -4.68 8.09
CA CYS A 36 11.46 -3.24 8.06
C CYS A 36 11.32 -2.72 9.50
N VAL A 37 12.42 -2.24 10.08
CA VAL A 37 12.42 -1.66 11.43
C VAL A 37 12.75 -0.17 11.39
N THR A 38 11.99 0.63 12.12
CA THR A 38 12.28 2.06 12.29
C THR A 38 12.50 2.43 13.75
N ALA A 39 13.34 3.43 14.00
CA ALA A 39 13.56 4.00 15.33
C ALA A 39 13.98 5.47 15.22
N PRO A 40 13.81 6.31 16.25
CA PRO A 40 14.44 7.63 16.26
C PRO A 40 15.97 7.51 16.29
N ARG A 41 16.66 8.38 15.56
CA ARG A 41 18.13 8.49 15.67
C ARG A 41 18.55 9.03 17.04
N PRO A 42 19.76 8.67 17.53
CA PRO A 42 20.26 9.15 18.82
C PRO A 42 20.24 10.68 18.92
N GLY A 43 19.66 11.19 20.01
CA GLY A 43 19.59 12.64 20.28
C GLY A 43 18.57 13.40 19.42
N VAL A 44 17.85 12.74 18.51
CA VAL A 44 16.86 13.39 17.66
C VAL A 44 15.47 13.27 18.27
N LYS A 45 14.83 14.41 18.52
CA LYS A 45 13.40 14.46 18.81
C LYS A 45 12.64 14.58 17.50
N LEU A 46 11.99 13.50 17.09
CA LEU A 46 11.19 13.51 15.87
C LEU A 46 10.03 14.52 15.97
N PRO A 47 9.71 15.25 14.90
CA PRO A 47 8.49 16.03 14.86
C PRO A 47 7.28 15.08 15.04
N PRO A 48 6.16 15.56 15.63
CA PRO A 48 4.95 14.75 15.76
C PRO A 48 4.50 14.22 14.40
N VAL A 49 3.98 12.99 14.36
CA VAL A 49 3.32 12.48 13.15
C VAL A 49 2.06 13.32 12.96
N LYS A 50 2.10 14.29 12.06
CA LYS A 50 0.88 14.86 11.51
C LYS A 50 0.59 14.08 10.23
N ARG A 51 -0.17 13.00 10.38
CA ARG A 51 -1.06 12.64 9.28
C ARG A 51 -2.08 13.79 9.27
N SER A 52 -2.09 14.54 8.21
CA SER A 52 -3.26 15.32 7.85
C SER A 52 -3.26 15.22 6.36
N TYR A 53 -3.93 14.19 5.89
CA TYR A 53 -4.32 14.13 4.48
C TYR A 53 -4.82 15.51 4.01
N TYR A 54 -5.45 16.29 4.91
CA TYR A 54 -5.89 17.66 4.70
C TYR A 54 -4.76 18.60 4.29
N ASP A 55 -3.61 18.56 4.98
CA ASP A 55 -2.47 19.42 4.63
C ASP A 55 -2.01 19.12 3.21
N LYS A 56 -1.93 17.84 2.82
CA LYS A 56 -1.50 17.45 1.48
C LYS A 56 -2.40 18.01 0.38
N VAL A 57 -3.67 18.27 0.69
CA VAL A 57 -4.66 18.88 -0.21
C VAL A 57 -4.65 20.41 -0.16
N HIS A 58 -4.41 21.02 1.00
CA HIS A 58 -4.69 22.44 1.22
C HIS A 58 -3.47 23.31 1.57
N SER A 59 -2.41 22.73 2.13
CA SER A 59 -1.22 23.47 2.56
C SER A 59 -0.21 23.72 1.43
N ASP A 60 0.83 24.50 1.73
CA ASP A 60 1.96 24.66 0.84
C ASP A 60 2.74 23.34 0.67
N ILE A 61 3.10 23.02 -0.57
CA ILE A 61 3.78 21.77 -0.92
C ILE A 61 5.19 21.74 -0.31
N ASP A 62 5.93 22.84 -0.37
CA ASP A 62 7.31 22.87 0.09
C ASP A 62 7.39 22.71 1.62
N ASP A 63 6.41 23.23 2.37
CA ASP A 63 6.29 23.01 3.81
C ASP A 63 6.02 21.54 4.16
N ILE A 64 5.12 20.87 3.42
CA ILE A 64 4.84 19.43 3.60
C ILE A 64 6.10 18.61 3.38
N LEU A 65 6.83 18.91 2.30
CA LEU A 65 8.05 18.18 1.92
C LEU A 65 9.20 18.43 2.90
N THR A 66 9.33 19.66 3.43
CA THR A 66 10.31 19.97 4.49
C THR A 66 10.06 19.10 5.73
N ARG A 67 8.82 19.05 6.22
CA ARG A 67 8.45 18.21 7.38
C ARG A 67 8.72 16.72 7.13
N ALA A 68 8.43 16.24 5.91
CA ALA A 68 8.69 14.86 5.53
C ALA A 68 10.18 14.52 5.53
N LEU A 69 11.01 15.42 4.99
CA LEU A 69 12.47 15.27 4.97
C LEU A 69 13.09 15.29 6.37
N GLU A 70 12.74 16.27 7.21
CA GLU A 70 13.21 16.36 8.60
C GLU A 70 12.89 15.09 9.39
N ARG A 71 11.68 14.55 9.19
CA ARG A 71 11.27 13.29 9.83
C ARG A 71 12.08 12.11 9.30
N ALA A 72 12.26 12.01 7.99
CA ALA A 72 12.99 10.90 7.38
C ALA A 72 14.47 10.91 7.81
N GLU A 73 15.09 12.09 7.87
CA GLU A 73 16.47 12.28 8.33
C GLU A 73 16.64 11.87 9.80
N GLY A 74 15.72 12.30 10.66
CA GLY A 74 15.73 11.98 12.08
C GLY A 74 15.39 10.52 12.42
N THR A 75 15.00 9.72 11.43
CA THR A 75 14.60 8.32 11.60
C THR A 75 15.72 7.39 11.14
N PHE A 76 16.03 6.39 11.96
CA PHE A 76 16.80 5.23 11.55
C PHE A 76 15.89 4.27 10.77
N HIS A 77 16.27 3.98 9.52
CA HIS A 77 15.56 3.05 8.64
C HIS A 77 16.38 1.76 8.52
N GLY A 78 16.17 0.85 9.48
CA GLY A 78 16.96 -0.37 9.64
C GLY A 78 16.43 -1.53 8.81
N GLY A 79 17.35 -2.44 8.46
CA GLY A 79 17.06 -3.60 7.63
C GLY A 79 16.57 -3.16 6.25
N GLU A 80 15.34 -3.53 5.92
CA GLU A 80 14.77 -3.30 4.60
C GLU A 80 13.74 -2.17 4.58
N ALA A 81 13.62 -1.43 5.69
CA ALA A 81 12.83 -0.20 5.74
C ALA A 81 13.47 0.86 4.81
N VAL A 82 12.71 1.33 3.82
CA VAL A 82 13.15 2.40 2.91
C VAL A 82 12.43 3.70 3.29
N PRO A 83 13.15 4.81 3.51
CA PRO A 83 12.54 6.11 3.79
C PRO A 83 11.66 6.52 2.61
N THR A 84 10.37 6.73 2.88
CA THR A 84 9.36 6.91 1.84
C THR A 84 8.40 8.04 2.19
N PHE A 85 8.12 8.92 1.23
CA PHE A 85 7.08 9.95 1.35
C PHE A 85 5.78 9.46 0.74
N ASN A 86 4.71 9.40 1.53
CA ASN A 86 3.37 9.05 1.02
C ASN A 86 2.59 10.33 0.64
N PRO A 87 2.32 10.57 -0.67
CA PRO A 87 1.60 11.74 -1.14
C PRO A 87 0.07 11.62 -1.10
N SER A 88 -0.48 10.44 -0.79
CA SER A 88 -1.92 10.16 -0.80
C SER A 88 -2.72 11.19 -0.01
N PHE A 89 -3.88 11.57 -0.54
CA PHE A 89 -4.90 12.42 0.05
C PHE A 89 -5.89 11.67 0.92
N GLY A 90 -5.77 10.36 1.05
CA GLY A 90 -6.65 9.54 1.87
C GLY A 90 -7.34 8.44 1.07
N PRO A 91 -8.16 7.62 1.75
CA PRO A 91 -8.93 6.58 1.08
C PRO A 91 -9.87 7.20 0.03
N ASP A 92 -10.08 6.49 -1.08
CA ASP A 92 -10.99 6.85 -2.18
C ASP A 92 -10.60 8.09 -3.00
N GLU A 93 -9.35 8.55 -2.91
CA GLU A 93 -8.87 9.68 -3.73
C GLU A 93 -9.04 9.42 -5.25
N ILE A 94 -9.03 8.15 -5.67
CA ILE A 94 -9.29 7.78 -7.05
C ILE A 94 -10.72 8.09 -7.49
N ALA A 95 -11.72 7.88 -6.62
CA ALA A 95 -13.11 8.27 -6.90
C ALA A 95 -13.24 9.78 -7.10
N VAL A 96 -12.50 10.56 -6.32
CA VAL A 96 -12.42 12.02 -6.45
C VAL A 96 -11.81 12.41 -7.80
N PHE A 97 -10.73 11.76 -8.23
CA PHE A 97 -10.14 12.01 -9.54
C PHE A 97 -11.04 11.55 -10.71
N CYS A 98 -12.08 10.76 -10.44
CA CYS A 98 -13.10 10.33 -11.40
C CYS A 98 -14.42 11.13 -11.32
N GLY A 99 -14.45 12.23 -10.56
CA GLY A 99 -15.59 13.16 -10.50
C GLY A 99 -16.39 13.15 -9.20
N ALA A 100 -16.06 12.31 -8.22
CA ALA A 100 -16.67 12.38 -6.90
C ALA A 100 -16.28 13.67 -6.16
N GLY A 101 -17.16 14.16 -5.30
CA GLY A 101 -16.80 15.23 -4.36
C GLY A 101 -15.82 14.72 -3.29
N PHE A 102 -15.22 15.62 -2.52
CA PHE A 102 -14.30 15.25 -1.45
C PHE A 102 -14.60 16.03 -0.17
N ALA A 103 -14.85 15.32 0.92
CA ALA A 103 -15.33 15.88 2.19
C ALA A 103 -14.50 15.40 3.38
N TRP A 104 -14.56 16.16 4.47
CA TRP A 104 -13.76 15.97 5.68
C TRP A 104 -14.63 15.93 6.93
N SER A 105 -14.18 15.14 7.90
CA SER A 105 -14.71 15.21 9.26
C SER A 105 -14.38 16.56 9.87
N LYS A 106 -15.35 17.15 10.57
CA LYS A 106 -15.13 18.39 11.34
C LYS A 106 -14.24 18.16 12.55
N ASP A 107 -14.18 16.91 13.04
CA ASP A 107 -13.49 16.52 14.27
C ASP A 107 -12.11 15.92 14.00
N SER A 108 -11.75 15.67 12.72
CA SER A 108 -10.50 15.03 12.35
C SER A 108 -10.01 15.45 10.94
N PRO A 109 -8.85 16.12 10.82
CA PRO A 109 -8.24 16.46 9.54
C PRO A 109 -7.54 15.26 8.85
N ASP A 110 -7.75 14.05 9.38
CA ASP A 110 -7.28 12.77 8.83
C ASP A 110 -8.42 11.86 8.38
N THR A 111 -9.65 12.28 8.59
CA THR A 111 -10.83 11.50 8.22
C THR A 111 -11.54 12.22 7.10
N ASN A 112 -11.50 11.62 5.91
CA ASN A 112 -12.16 12.12 4.71
C ASN A 112 -12.93 10.99 4.02
N TRP A 113 -13.76 11.37 3.06
CA TRP A 113 -14.50 10.44 2.22
C TRP A 113 -14.83 11.07 0.87
N SER A 114 -14.98 10.22 -0.15
CA SER A 114 -15.56 10.61 -1.42
C SER A 114 -17.06 10.87 -1.28
N VAL A 115 -17.59 11.87 -1.99
CA VAL A 115 -19.03 12.15 -2.07
C VAL A 115 -19.55 11.58 -3.40
N PRO A 116 -20.33 10.49 -3.37
CA PRO A 116 -20.85 9.83 -4.57
C PRO A 116 -21.62 10.78 -5.50
N PHE A 117 -21.57 10.50 -6.80
CA PHE A 117 -22.30 11.27 -7.83
C PHE A 117 -23.05 10.38 -8.83
N VAL A 118 -22.79 9.07 -8.85
CA VAL A 118 -23.44 8.15 -9.79
C VAL A 118 -24.85 7.85 -9.32
N GLU A 119 -25.82 8.42 -10.01
CA GLU A 119 -27.26 8.14 -9.82
C GLU A 119 -27.78 7.07 -10.79
N ASP A 120 -27.24 7.03 -12.00
CA ASP A 120 -27.65 6.16 -13.10
C ASP A 120 -26.41 5.74 -13.90
N TRP A 121 -26.11 4.44 -13.92
CA TRP A 121 -24.94 3.88 -14.59
C TRP A 121 -24.92 4.15 -16.09
N ALA A 122 -26.07 4.10 -16.77
CA ALA A 122 -26.12 4.32 -18.21
C ALA A 122 -25.73 5.75 -18.62
N LYS A 123 -25.88 6.71 -17.69
CA LYS A 123 -25.47 8.12 -17.88
C LYS A 123 -24.07 8.41 -17.39
N ALA A 124 -23.63 7.71 -16.34
CA ALA A 124 -22.31 7.88 -15.77
C ALA A 124 -21.22 7.22 -16.63
N LEU A 125 -21.57 6.17 -17.37
CA LEU A 125 -20.63 5.47 -18.24
C LEU A 125 -20.33 6.28 -19.52
N PRO A 126 -19.08 6.25 -19.99
CA PRO A 126 -18.01 5.47 -19.40
C PRO A 126 -17.20 6.22 -18.31
N LEU A 127 -16.68 5.50 -17.31
CA LEU A 127 -15.89 6.10 -16.22
C LEU A 127 -14.48 6.45 -16.70
N ARG A 128 -13.94 7.61 -16.33
CA ARG A 128 -12.61 8.05 -16.77
C ARG A 128 -11.87 8.76 -15.65
N LEU A 129 -10.54 8.79 -15.74
CA LEU A 129 -9.74 9.74 -14.97
C LEU A 129 -9.94 11.15 -15.53
N HIS A 130 -10.31 12.11 -14.68
CA HIS A 130 -10.44 13.50 -15.09
C HIS A 130 -9.08 14.19 -14.99
N GLU A 131 -8.32 14.19 -16.09
CA GLU A 131 -6.94 14.72 -16.09
C GLU A 131 -6.87 16.20 -15.71
N GLU A 132 -7.88 17.00 -16.01
CA GLU A 132 -7.94 18.41 -15.61
C GLU A 132 -8.52 18.64 -14.20
N HIS A 133 -8.81 17.56 -13.45
CA HIS A 133 -9.35 17.68 -12.09
C HIS A 133 -8.33 18.41 -11.18
N PRO A 134 -8.73 19.47 -10.46
CA PRO A 134 -7.78 20.28 -9.69
C PRO A 134 -6.96 19.47 -8.67
N LEU A 135 -7.58 18.47 -8.03
CA LEU A 135 -6.86 17.61 -7.08
C LEU A 135 -5.94 16.60 -7.77
N TRP A 136 -6.27 16.14 -8.97
CA TRP A 136 -5.35 15.29 -9.72
C TRP A 136 -4.10 16.08 -10.17
N GLN A 137 -4.30 17.28 -10.70
CA GLN A 137 -3.20 18.19 -11.03
C GLN A 137 -2.36 18.56 -9.80
N ARG A 138 -2.99 18.75 -8.65
CA ARG A 138 -2.29 18.94 -7.38
C ARG A 138 -1.46 17.71 -6.99
N MET A 139 -2.01 16.50 -7.11
CA MET A 139 -1.30 15.25 -6.83
C MET A 139 -0.04 15.13 -7.71
N LEU A 140 -0.16 15.38 -9.01
CA LEU A 140 0.98 15.36 -9.93
C LEU A 140 2.02 16.44 -9.60
N LYS A 141 1.59 17.64 -9.21
CA LYS A 141 2.49 18.70 -8.73
C LYS A 141 3.23 18.27 -7.47
N LEU A 142 2.54 17.61 -6.53
CA LEU A 142 3.15 17.09 -5.30
C LEU A 142 4.19 16.00 -5.61
N TYR A 143 3.88 15.05 -6.49
CA TYR A 143 4.82 14.03 -6.96
C TYR A 143 6.08 14.63 -7.59
N ARG A 144 5.92 15.54 -8.57
CA ARG A 144 7.05 16.20 -9.26
C ARG A 144 7.94 16.96 -8.28
N ARG A 145 7.32 17.74 -7.38
CA ARG A 145 8.06 18.54 -6.41
C ARG A 145 8.76 17.67 -5.35
N ALA A 146 8.12 16.58 -4.92
CA ALA A 146 8.73 15.59 -4.05
C ALA A 146 9.95 14.94 -4.72
N ALA A 147 9.85 14.58 -6.01
CA ALA A 147 10.93 13.94 -6.75
C ALA A 147 12.17 14.84 -6.85
N GLU A 148 11.98 16.14 -7.04
CA GLU A 148 13.06 17.13 -7.00
C GLU A 148 13.68 17.26 -5.60
N ARG A 149 12.87 17.48 -4.56
CA ARG A 149 13.35 17.79 -3.19
C ARG A 149 14.02 16.59 -2.51
N MET A 150 13.52 15.39 -2.80
CA MET A 150 13.91 14.14 -2.15
C MET A 150 15.01 13.38 -2.90
N ALA A 151 15.38 13.81 -4.11
CA ALA A 151 16.43 13.19 -4.92
C ALA A 151 17.71 12.93 -4.09
N GLY A 152 18.19 11.68 -4.13
CA GLY A 152 19.37 11.21 -3.40
C GLY A 152 19.19 11.09 -1.89
N LYS A 153 17.99 11.30 -1.33
CA LYS A 153 17.72 11.23 0.12
C LYS A 153 16.74 10.13 0.48
N MET A 154 15.60 10.08 -0.19
CA MET A 154 14.51 9.12 0.07
C MET A 154 13.64 8.94 -1.19
N VAL A 155 12.73 7.95 -1.17
CA VAL A 155 11.84 7.65 -2.31
C VAL A 155 10.41 8.13 -2.05
N ILE A 156 9.56 8.06 -3.08
CA ILE A 156 8.15 8.43 -3.00
C ILE A 156 7.29 7.18 -3.09
N SER A 157 6.21 7.17 -2.33
CA SER A 157 5.26 6.07 -2.32
C SER A 157 4.45 6.02 -3.62
N SER A 158 4.11 4.82 -4.08
CA SER A 158 2.92 4.63 -4.89
C SER A 158 1.66 5.03 -4.09
N LEU A 159 0.58 5.38 -4.79
CA LEU A 159 -0.70 5.71 -4.15
C LEU A 159 -1.36 4.47 -3.55
N ASP A 160 -2.39 4.73 -2.74
CA ASP A 160 -3.39 3.73 -2.40
C ASP A 160 -4.38 3.61 -3.56
N LEU A 161 -4.35 2.49 -4.26
CA LEU A 161 -4.94 2.34 -5.59
C LEU A 161 -6.30 1.62 -5.48
N HIS A 162 -7.34 2.38 -5.13
CA HIS A 162 -8.75 1.94 -5.08
C HIS A 162 -9.40 1.97 -6.48
N THR A 163 -8.82 1.31 -7.47
CA THR A 163 -9.20 1.38 -8.91
C THR A 163 -10.10 0.23 -9.38
N ASN A 164 -10.67 -0.53 -8.46
CA ASN A 164 -11.53 -1.68 -8.75
C ASN A 164 -12.96 -1.44 -8.23
N MET A 165 -13.58 -2.43 -7.58
CA MET A 165 -14.91 -2.28 -6.99
C MET A 165 -14.95 -1.15 -5.92
N ASP A 166 -13.82 -0.83 -5.29
CA ASP A 166 -13.74 0.31 -4.37
C ASP A 166 -13.97 1.65 -5.07
N LEU A 167 -13.53 1.81 -6.33
CA LEU A 167 -13.87 2.98 -7.14
C LEU A 167 -15.37 3.08 -7.31
N LEU A 168 -16.03 1.98 -7.69
CA LEU A 168 -17.48 1.95 -7.87
C LEU A 168 -18.19 2.28 -6.56
N SER A 169 -17.71 1.73 -5.44
CA SER A 169 -18.23 2.02 -4.10
C SER A 169 -18.12 3.50 -3.77
N GLY A 170 -16.98 4.14 -4.05
CA GLY A 170 -16.76 5.56 -3.78
C GLY A 170 -17.63 6.50 -4.64
N ILE A 171 -17.89 6.15 -5.91
CA ILE A 171 -18.70 7.01 -6.79
C ILE A 171 -20.21 6.77 -6.70
N ARG A 172 -20.65 5.60 -6.20
CA ARG A 172 -22.06 5.19 -6.10
C ARG A 172 -22.62 5.16 -4.68
N GLY A 173 -21.75 4.91 -3.71
CA GLY A 173 -22.10 4.58 -2.34
C GLY A 173 -22.33 3.07 -2.15
N PRO A 174 -21.84 2.48 -1.04
CA PRO A 174 -21.76 1.03 -0.90
C PRO A 174 -23.12 0.32 -0.88
N GLN A 175 -24.13 0.89 -0.23
CA GLN A 175 -25.45 0.25 -0.12
C GLN A 175 -26.15 0.16 -1.47
N ARG A 176 -26.06 1.20 -2.28
CA ARG A 176 -26.68 1.23 -3.62
C ARG A 176 -25.93 0.30 -4.57
N LEU A 177 -24.60 0.29 -4.49
CA LEU A 177 -23.79 -0.64 -5.27
C LEU A 177 -24.16 -2.10 -4.98
N CYS A 178 -24.37 -2.47 -3.71
CA CYS A 178 -24.83 -3.83 -3.36
C CYS A 178 -26.15 -4.22 -4.06
N MET A 179 -27.09 -3.28 -4.22
CA MET A 179 -28.33 -3.51 -4.97
C MET A 179 -28.05 -3.62 -6.47
N ASP A 180 -27.22 -2.72 -7.01
CA ASP A 180 -26.86 -2.71 -8.43
C ASP A 180 -26.16 -4.01 -8.87
N LEU A 181 -25.37 -4.65 -7.99
CA LEU A 181 -24.75 -5.96 -8.27
C LEU A 181 -25.77 -7.06 -8.59
N LEU A 182 -27.01 -6.92 -8.11
CA LEU A 182 -28.10 -7.86 -8.32
C LEU A 182 -29.03 -7.39 -9.44
N ASP A 183 -29.36 -6.09 -9.45
CA ASP A 183 -30.39 -5.52 -10.30
C ASP A 183 -29.88 -5.20 -11.72
N CYS A 184 -28.60 -4.84 -11.86
CA CYS A 184 -28.02 -4.45 -13.16
C CYS A 184 -26.56 -4.93 -13.36
N PRO A 185 -26.29 -6.24 -13.20
CA PRO A 185 -24.91 -6.77 -13.23
C PRO A 185 -24.16 -6.52 -14.55
N GLU A 186 -24.84 -6.40 -15.69
CA GLU A 186 -24.22 -6.08 -16.98
C GLU A 186 -23.67 -4.65 -17.03
N LEU A 187 -24.34 -3.69 -16.38
CA LEU A 187 -23.83 -2.32 -16.26
C LEU A 187 -22.61 -2.28 -15.34
N ILE A 188 -22.58 -3.12 -14.31
CA ILE A 188 -21.41 -3.28 -13.43
C ILE A 188 -20.24 -3.91 -14.17
N ASP A 189 -20.47 -4.85 -15.10
CA ASP A 189 -19.39 -5.37 -15.95
C ASP A 189 -18.72 -4.24 -16.75
N TRP A 190 -19.49 -3.32 -17.33
CA TRP A 190 -18.95 -2.17 -18.06
C TRP A 190 -18.25 -1.18 -17.14
N ALA A 191 -18.83 -0.88 -15.98
CA ALA A 191 -18.21 0.00 -14.99
C ALA A 191 -16.88 -0.56 -14.47
N MET A 192 -16.80 -1.87 -14.22
CA MET A 192 -15.57 -2.53 -13.82
C MET A 192 -14.53 -2.55 -14.95
N ALA A 193 -14.94 -2.72 -16.20
CA ALA A 193 -14.03 -2.62 -17.34
C ALA A 193 -13.41 -1.20 -17.45
N ASP A 194 -14.22 -0.16 -17.26
CA ASP A 194 -13.74 1.22 -17.22
C ASP A 194 -12.82 1.49 -16.03
N ALA A 195 -13.18 1.02 -14.82
CA ALA A 195 -12.37 1.16 -13.61
C ALA A 195 -10.97 0.53 -13.79
N ARG A 196 -10.92 -0.69 -14.32
CA ARG A 196 -9.66 -1.41 -14.61
C ARG A 196 -8.79 -0.67 -15.65
N ALA A 197 -9.41 0.01 -16.62
CA ALA A 197 -8.69 0.79 -17.62
C ALA A 197 -8.03 2.07 -17.06
N ILE A 198 -8.50 2.57 -15.91
CA ILE A 198 -7.95 3.75 -15.25
C ILE A 198 -6.63 3.43 -14.54
N PHE A 199 -6.48 2.24 -13.97
CA PHE A 199 -5.28 1.89 -13.19
C PHE A 199 -3.95 2.06 -13.96
N PRO A 200 -3.78 1.52 -15.19
CA PRO A 200 -2.53 1.71 -15.94
C PRO A 200 -2.20 3.18 -16.19
N GLN A 201 -3.23 4.02 -16.39
CA GLN A 201 -3.05 5.46 -16.59
C GLN A 201 -2.49 6.10 -15.32
N ILE A 202 -3.09 5.84 -14.16
CA ILE A 202 -2.66 6.38 -12.87
C ILE A 202 -1.25 5.89 -12.51
N TRP A 203 -1.02 4.58 -12.64
CA TRP A 203 0.28 3.97 -12.35
C TRP A 203 1.40 4.62 -13.16
N ARG A 204 1.25 4.68 -14.48
CA ARG A 204 2.25 5.30 -15.36
C ARG A 204 2.45 6.78 -15.03
N THR A 205 1.38 7.54 -14.90
CA THR A 205 1.47 8.99 -14.72
C THR A 205 2.12 9.36 -13.39
N THR A 206 1.81 8.62 -12.31
CA THR A 206 2.43 8.85 -10.99
C THR A 206 3.87 8.33 -10.95
N ALA A 207 4.17 7.21 -11.61
CA ALA A 207 5.54 6.69 -11.73
C ALA A 207 6.45 7.66 -12.48
N GLU A 208 5.99 8.24 -13.59
CA GLU A 208 6.69 9.27 -14.36
C GLU A 208 6.87 10.55 -13.53
N ALA A 209 5.80 11.07 -12.92
CA ALA A 209 5.84 12.28 -12.11
C ALA A 209 6.77 12.13 -10.89
N GLY A 210 6.82 10.94 -10.29
CA GLY A 210 7.65 10.60 -9.14
C GLY A 210 9.05 10.10 -9.49
N ARG A 211 9.38 9.93 -10.77
CA ARG A 211 10.64 9.31 -11.26
C ARG A 211 10.90 7.94 -10.63
N MET A 212 9.86 7.13 -10.43
CA MET A 212 9.95 5.85 -9.72
C MET A 212 10.75 4.80 -10.50
N ASP A 213 10.78 4.88 -11.82
CA ASP A 213 11.62 4.00 -12.65
C ASP A 213 13.13 4.20 -12.44
N GLU A 214 13.52 5.37 -11.94
CA GLU A 214 14.91 5.71 -11.63
C GLU A 214 15.25 5.46 -10.16
N LEU A 215 14.32 5.76 -9.25
CA LEU A 215 14.53 5.79 -7.80
C LEU A 215 14.05 4.52 -7.08
N GLY A 216 13.20 3.74 -7.75
CA GLY A 216 12.50 2.58 -7.21
C GLY A 216 11.08 2.92 -6.76
N TYR A 217 10.26 1.88 -6.72
CA TYR A 217 8.89 1.91 -6.24
C TYR A 217 8.88 1.48 -4.79
N CYS A 218 8.14 2.21 -3.96
CA CYS A 218 7.96 1.83 -2.58
C CYS A 218 6.50 2.05 -2.16
N HIS A 219 5.96 1.14 -1.38
CA HIS A 219 4.73 1.37 -0.63
C HIS A 219 4.81 0.41 0.55
N GLY A 220 5.66 0.68 1.54
CA GLY A 220 5.96 -0.25 2.65
C GLY A 220 6.81 -1.48 2.27
N ILE A 221 6.78 -1.88 1.00
CA ILE A 221 7.70 -2.82 0.35
C ILE A 221 8.48 -2.09 -0.76
N TYR A 222 9.69 -2.52 -1.09
CA TYR A 222 10.55 -1.85 -2.09
C TYR A 222 10.86 -2.76 -3.28
N SER A 223 10.91 -2.17 -4.48
CA SER A 223 11.28 -2.89 -5.72
C SER A 223 11.64 -1.90 -6.82
N MET A 224 12.61 -2.27 -7.66
CA MET A 224 12.95 -1.51 -8.87
C MET A 224 12.09 -1.88 -10.09
N GLU A 225 11.23 -2.88 -9.99
CA GLU A 225 10.32 -3.31 -11.07
C GLU A 225 8.89 -2.82 -10.89
N GLY A 226 8.55 -2.33 -9.69
CA GLY A 226 7.19 -1.99 -9.26
C GLY A 226 6.91 -2.59 -7.88
N ALA A 227 6.25 -1.83 -7.02
CA ALA A 227 5.85 -2.23 -5.68
C ALA A 227 4.65 -1.41 -5.20
N ALA A 228 3.57 -2.07 -4.77
CA ALA A 228 2.41 -1.41 -4.20
C ALA A 228 1.61 -2.34 -3.28
N TYR A 229 0.80 -1.74 -2.42
CA TYR A 229 -0.33 -2.43 -1.83
C TYR A 229 -1.52 -2.35 -2.80
N LEU A 230 -2.24 -3.46 -2.96
CA LEU A 230 -3.52 -3.52 -3.67
C LEU A 230 -4.59 -3.99 -2.70
N GLN A 231 -5.84 -3.60 -2.92
CA GLN A 231 -6.95 -3.95 -2.04
C GLN A 231 -8.31 -3.89 -2.71
N CYS A 232 -9.30 -4.46 -2.05
CA CYS A 232 -10.70 -4.23 -2.35
C CYS A 232 -11.49 -4.33 -1.04
N ASP A 233 -11.71 -3.22 -0.35
CA ASP A 233 -12.40 -3.21 0.94
C ASP A 233 -13.88 -3.58 0.78
N PHE A 234 -14.50 -3.16 -0.33
CA PHE A 234 -15.87 -3.51 -0.67
C PHE A 234 -16.10 -5.02 -0.79
N CYS A 235 -15.04 -5.83 -1.03
CA CYS A 235 -15.18 -7.28 -1.17
C CYS A 235 -15.80 -7.95 0.06
N CYS A 236 -15.72 -7.33 1.25
CA CYS A 236 -16.35 -7.85 2.47
C CYS A 236 -17.89 -7.93 2.38
N MET A 237 -18.52 -7.20 1.44
CA MET A 237 -19.95 -7.24 1.17
C MET A 237 -20.33 -8.14 -0.02
N MET A 238 -19.36 -8.85 -0.60
CA MET A 238 -19.54 -9.65 -1.80
C MET A 238 -19.48 -11.15 -1.51
N SER A 239 -20.26 -11.93 -2.27
CA SER A 239 -20.08 -13.39 -2.29
C SER A 239 -18.79 -13.77 -3.04
N PRO A 240 -18.21 -14.96 -2.80
CA PRO A 240 -17.05 -15.44 -3.57
C PRO A 240 -17.30 -15.50 -5.08
N ALA A 241 -18.54 -15.76 -5.51
CA ALA A 241 -18.89 -15.77 -6.93
C ALA A 241 -18.78 -14.37 -7.56
N MET A 242 -19.24 -13.34 -6.85
CA MET A 242 -19.12 -11.94 -7.28
C MET A 242 -17.66 -11.46 -7.23
N PHE A 243 -16.91 -11.85 -6.20
CA PHE A 243 -15.48 -11.54 -6.09
C PHE A 243 -14.71 -12.08 -7.30
N ARG A 244 -14.92 -13.35 -7.67
CA ARG A 244 -14.32 -13.95 -8.87
C ARG A 244 -14.74 -13.27 -10.18
N ARG A 245 -15.96 -12.75 -10.26
CA ARG A 245 -16.45 -12.07 -11.47
C ARG A 245 -15.78 -10.71 -11.68
N TRP A 246 -15.68 -9.90 -10.63
CA TRP A 246 -15.32 -8.48 -10.76
C TRP A 246 -13.99 -8.11 -10.13
N VAL A 247 -13.70 -8.60 -8.93
CA VAL A 247 -12.56 -8.12 -8.14
C VAL A 247 -11.29 -8.89 -8.48
N LEU A 248 -11.34 -10.22 -8.49
CA LEU A 248 -10.17 -11.04 -8.74
C LEU A 248 -9.50 -10.72 -10.11
N PRO A 249 -10.23 -10.58 -11.23
CA PRO A 249 -9.62 -10.22 -12.51
C PRO A 249 -9.02 -8.81 -12.53
N ALA A 250 -9.54 -7.87 -11.73
CA ALA A 250 -8.96 -6.54 -11.60
C ALA A 250 -7.64 -6.62 -10.83
N LEU A 251 -7.63 -7.28 -9.67
CA LEU A 251 -6.43 -7.46 -8.84
C LEU A 251 -5.31 -8.19 -9.58
N GLU A 252 -5.63 -9.22 -10.38
CA GLU A 252 -4.61 -9.96 -11.14
C GLU A 252 -3.98 -9.07 -12.24
N GLU A 253 -4.76 -8.24 -12.92
CA GLU A 253 -4.26 -7.29 -13.92
C GLU A 253 -3.41 -6.18 -13.29
N GLU A 254 -3.88 -5.59 -12.20
CA GLU A 254 -3.14 -4.60 -11.42
C GLU A 254 -1.81 -5.20 -10.93
N ALA A 255 -1.82 -6.45 -10.45
CA ALA A 255 -0.61 -7.14 -10.02
C ALA A 255 0.39 -7.40 -11.16
N GLN A 256 -0.07 -7.65 -12.40
CA GLN A 256 0.83 -7.77 -13.54
C GLN A 256 1.56 -6.45 -13.86
N ILE A 257 0.94 -5.31 -13.58
CA ILE A 257 1.54 -3.99 -13.79
C ILE A 257 2.48 -3.64 -12.64
N VAL A 258 2.06 -3.87 -11.39
CA VAL A 258 2.83 -3.55 -10.18
C VAL A 258 4.01 -4.50 -9.97
N LYS A 259 3.94 -5.76 -10.44
CA LYS A 259 4.92 -6.82 -10.21
C LYS A 259 4.96 -7.34 -8.77
N HIS A 260 5.37 -6.51 -7.81
CA HIS A 260 5.50 -6.91 -6.42
C HIS A 260 4.36 -6.33 -5.58
N VAL A 261 3.40 -7.19 -5.24
CA VAL A 261 2.17 -6.77 -4.55
C VAL A 261 2.09 -7.35 -3.15
N VAL A 262 1.65 -6.50 -2.21
CA VAL A 262 1.02 -6.94 -0.96
C VAL A 262 -0.48 -6.68 -1.06
N TYR A 263 -1.30 -7.71 -0.93
CA TYR A 263 -2.74 -7.51 -0.82
C TYR A 263 -3.08 -7.07 0.61
N HIS A 264 -3.58 -5.85 0.78
CA HIS A 264 -4.15 -5.39 2.03
C HIS A 264 -5.51 -6.05 2.21
N TRP A 265 -5.64 -6.85 3.26
CA TRP A 265 -6.81 -7.68 3.50
C TRP A 265 -7.52 -7.21 4.76
N ASP A 266 -8.43 -6.26 4.58
CA ASP A 266 -9.08 -5.60 5.71
C ASP A 266 -10.29 -6.37 6.25
N GLY A 267 -10.20 -6.70 7.54
CA GLY A 267 -11.29 -7.16 8.36
C GLY A 267 -11.74 -8.62 8.11
N PRO A 268 -12.48 -9.18 9.09
CA PRO A 268 -12.92 -10.56 9.06
C PRO A 268 -13.96 -10.86 7.98
N GLY A 269 -14.73 -9.84 7.53
CA GLY A 269 -15.75 -10.02 6.49
C GLY A 269 -15.15 -10.46 5.15
N ALA A 270 -13.92 -10.03 4.86
CA ALA A 270 -13.22 -10.40 3.64
C ALA A 270 -12.60 -11.82 3.70
N LEU A 271 -12.58 -12.50 4.87
CA LEU A 271 -11.98 -13.84 5.01
C LEU A 271 -12.70 -14.91 4.17
N VAL A 272 -13.95 -14.68 3.77
CA VAL A 272 -14.70 -15.59 2.90
C VAL A 272 -13.99 -15.83 1.54
N HIS A 273 -13.15 -14.89 1.11
CA HIS A 273 -12.39 -14.95 -0.16
C HIS A 273 -11.01 -15.59 -0.02
N THR A 274 -10.69 -16.23 1.12
CA THR A 274 -9.37 -16.82 1.38
C THR A 274 -8.90 -17.73 0.23
N ASN A 275 -9.77 -18.64 -0.23
CA ASN A 275 -9.37 -19.62 -1.25
C ASN A 275 -9.08 -18.95 -2.60
N ASP A 276 -9.86 -17.95 -2.98
CA ASP A 276 -9.65 -17.20 -4.22
C ASP A 276 -8.34 -16.39 -4.15
N LEU A 277 -8.05 -15.75 -3.00
CA LEU A 277 -6.79 -15.04 -2.78
C LEU A 277 -5.57 -15.98 -2.80
N LEU A 278 -5.66 -17.17 -2.20
CA LEU A 278 -4.58 -18.16 -2.25
C LEU A 278 -4.36 -18.71 -3.67
N ALA A 279 -5.41 -18.83 -4.48
CA ALA A 279 -5.33 -19.30 -5.86
C ALA A 279 -4.93 -18.19 -6.87
N SER A 280 -5.01 -16.92 -6.47
CA SER A 280 -4.74 -15.76 -7.34
C SER A 280 -3.35 -15.78 -7.96
N ARG A 281 -3.22 -15.14 -9.13
CA ARG A 281 -1.96 -14.93 -9.84
C ARG A 281 -1.41 -13.53 -9.56
N GLY A 282 -0.09 -13.40 -9.41
CA GLY A 282 0.57 -12.11 -9.17
C GLY A 282 0.45 -11.55 -7.74
N LEU A 283 -0.58 -11.92 -6.96
CA LEU A 283 -0.64 -11.56 -5.53
C LEU A 283 0.22 -12.53 -4.73
N HIS A 284 1.47 -12.17 -4.45
CA HIS A 284 2.44 -13.05 -3.79
C HIS A 284 2.48 -12.89 -2.27
N SER A 285 2.07 -11.73 -1.74
CA SER A 285 2.06 -11.45 -0.30
C SER A 285 0.68 -10.99 0.16
N LEU A 286 0.26 -11.42 1.35
CA LEU A 286 -0.99 -10.98 1.99
C LEU A 286 -0.71 -10.29 3.33
N SER A 287 -1.43 -9.20 3.61
CA SER A 287 -1.39 -8.46 4.88
C SER A 287 -2.79 -8.43 5.48
N TYR A 288 -3.09 -9.36 6.39
CA TYR A 288 -4.39 -9.40 7.07
C TYR A 288 -4.46 -8.38 8.19
N VAL A 289 -5.47 -7.52 8.16
CA VAL A 289 -5.76 -6.52 9.19
C VAL A 289 -6.99 -6.97 9.97
N PRO A 290 -6.86 -7.39 11.24
CA PRO A 290 -8.00 -7.90 12.01
C PRO A 290 -9.10 -6.87 12.25
N GLY A 291 -8.77 -5.57 12.22
CA GLY A 291 -9.64 -4.48 12.63
C GLY A 291 -9.60 -4.21 14.15
N ALA A 292 -10.16 -3.06 14.54
CA ALA A 292 -10.15 -2.63 15.94
C ALA A 292 -10.82 -3.65 16.88
N GLY A 293 -10.17 -3.94 18.01
CA GLY A 293 -10.69 -4.86 19.03
C GLY A 293 -10.62 -6.35 18.67
N ARG A 294 -9.97 -6.73 17.56
CA ARG A 294 -9.88 -8.14 17.09
C ARG A 294 -8.50 -8.77 17.26
N GLY A 295 -7.69 -8.24 18.17
CA GLY A 295 -6.37 -8.75 18.48
C GLY A 295 -5.27 -8.25 17.54
N SER A 296 -4.07 -8.80 17.76
CA SER A 296 -2.85 -8.55 16.99
C SER A 296 -2.65 -9.59 15.90
N HIS A 297 -1.68 -9.38 15.01
CA HIS A 297 -1.29 -10.39 14.00
C HIS A 297 -0.94 -11.75 14.63
N LEU A 298 -0.37 -11.76 15.83
CA LEU A 298 0.01 -13.00 16.52
C LEU A 298 -1.22 -13.84 16.91
N ASP A 299 -2.35 -13.20 17.21
CA ASP A 299 -3.62 -13.88 17.52
C ASP A 299 -4.23 -14.58 16.29
N HIS A 300 -3.75 -14.21 15.09
CA HIS A 300 -4.17 -14.78 13.80
C HIS A 300 -3.04 -15.58 13.12
N ILE A 301 -2.07 -16.09 13.88
CA ILE A 301 -0.92 -16.82 13.34
C ILE A 301 -1.31 -18.06 12.51
N GLU A 302 -2.43 -18.71 12.85
CA GLU A 302 -2.93 -19.88 12.10
C GLU A 302 -3.42 -19.50 10.69
N LEU A 303 -4.00 -18.31 10.52
CA LEU A 303 -4.32 -17.78 9.20
C LEU A 303 -3.03 -17.59 8.38
N MET A 304 -1.98 -17.05 9.00
CA MET A 304 -0.69 -16.83 8.34
C MET A 304 -0.01 -18.13 7.92
N LYS A 305 -0.06 -19.16 8.78
CA LYS A 305 0.40 -20.51 8.42
C LYS A 305 -0.39 -21.08 7.24
N ARG A 306 -1.71 -20.89 7.21
CA ARG A 306 -2.56 -21.28 6.07
C ARG A 306 -2.17 -20.53 4.79
N ILE A 307 -1.85 -19.24 4.88
CA ILE A 307 -1.37 -18.44 3.75
C ILE A 307 -0.05 -19.01 3.20
N GLN A 308 0.92 -19.30 4.07
CA GLN A 308 2.19 -19.90 3.67
C GLN A 308 2.04 -21.31 3.09
N ALA A 309 1.14 -22.11 3.65
CA ALA A 309 0.80 -23.44 3.12
C ALA A 309 0.17 -23.35 1.72
N GLY A 310 -0.62 -22.31 1.44
CA GLY A 310 -1.15 -21.98 0.12
C GLY A 310 -0.12 -21.41 -0.86
N GLY A 311 1.15 -21.33 -0.47
CA GLY A 311 2.24 -20.88 -1.36
C GLY A 311 2.50 -19.37 -1.33
N LYS A 312 1.77 -18.60 -0.53
CA LYS A 312 1.87 -17.13 -0.47
C LYS A 312 2.74 -16.69 0.71
N ALA A 313 3.32 -15.50 0.62
CA ALA A 313 4.02 -14.86 1.71
C ALA A 313 3.07 -14.01 2.58
N VAL A 314 3.52 -13.68 3.78
CA VAL A 314 2.76 -12.85 4.73
C VAL A 314 3.53 -11.60 5.13
N GLN A 315 2.82 -10.49 5.21
CA GLN A 315 3.28 -9.32 5.93
C GLN A 315 2.89 -9.46 7.40
N PHE A 316 3.84 -9.30 8.32
CA PHE A 316 3.59 -9.38 9.75
C PHE A 316 3.95 -8.07 10.46
N SER A 317 2.96 -7.43 11.07
CA SER A 317 3.11 -6.26 11.94
C SER A 317 3.07 -6.66 13.41
N GLY A 318 4.03 -6.18 14.20
CA GLY A 318 4.00 -6.37 15.66
C GLY A 318 5.16 -5.67 16.34
N ASN A 319 5.17 -5.66 17.67
CA ASN A 319 6.34 -5.23 18.43
C ASN A 319 7.48 -6.27 18.31
N ALA A 320 8.68 -5.90 18.76
CA ALA A 320 9.88 -6.73 18.65
C ALA A 320 9.71 -8.16 19.22
N GLU A 321 8.98 -8.33 20.33
CA GLU A 321 8.77 -9.67 20.91
C GLU A 321 7.73 -10.47 20.12
N GLN A 322 6.66 -9.84 19.66
CA GLN A 322 5.65 -10.49 18.81
C GLN A 322 6.24 -11.02 17.51
N ILE A 323 7.10 -10.24 16.84
CA ILE A 323 7.71 -10.70 15.58
C ILE A 323 8.72 -11.83 15.80
N LYS A 324 9.46 -11.84 16.91
CA LYS A 324 10.33 -12.97 17.29
C LYS A 324 9.53 -14.24 17.56
N LEU A 325 8.38 -14.13 18.22
CA LEU A 325 7.47 -15.25 18.46
C LEU A 325 6.84 -15.77 17.16
N ALA A 326 6.49 -14.87 16.25
CA ALA A 326 5.99 -15.24 14.93
C ALA A 326 7.06 -15.94 14.08
N HIS A 327 8.32 -15.48 14.14
CA HIS A 327 9.45 -16.07 13.41
C HIS A 327 9.69 -17.54 13.76
N ARG A 328 9.43 -17.95 15.01
CA ARG A 328 9.51 -19.36 15.41
C ARG A 328 8.43 -20.25 14.79
N GLN A 329 7.40 -19.67 14.20
CA GLN A 329 6.20 -20.37 13.74
C GLN A 329 5.95 -20.22 12.24
N LEU A 330 6.56 -19.22 11.60
CA LEU A 330 6.40 -18.91 10.19
C LEU A 330 7.68 -19.27 9.44
N LYS A 331 7.53 -19.64 8.17
CA LYS A 331 8.65 -19.89 7.26
C LYS A 331 9.34 -18.57 6.92
N PRO A 332 10.64 -18.40 7.18
CA PRO A 332 11.34 -17.13 7.04
C PRO A 332 11.44 -16.64 5.59
N GLU A 333 11.48 -17.54 4.61
CA GLU A 333 11.47 -17.22 3.18
C GLU A 333 10.09 -16.77 2.65
N LYS A 334 9.05 -16.80 3.49
CA LYS A 334 7.67 -16.42 3.15
C LYS A 334 7.07 -15.42 4.14
N VAL A 335 7.89 -14.63 4.81
CA VAL A 335 7.43 -13.57 5.71
C VAL A 335 8.34 -12.37 5.63
N PHE A 336 7.74 -11.19 5.69
CA PHE A 336 8.47 -9.98 6.05
C PHE A 336 7.81 -9.30 7.24
N TYR A 337 8.63 -8.70 8.08
CA TYR A 337 8.21 -8.07 9.32
C TYR A 337 8.25 -6.55 9.20
N THR A 338 7.27 -5.87 9.79
CA THR A 338 7.29 -4.41 9.97
C THR A 338 7.15 -4.07 11.44
N THR A 339 8.07 -3.26 11.98
CA THR A 339 8.06 -2.89 13.39
C THR A 339 8.71 -1.53 13.66
N GLY A 340 8.53 -1.05 14.89
CA GLY A 340 9.21 0.13 15.41
C GLY A 340 9.88 -0.18 16.74
N CYS A 341 11.08 0.36 16.95
CA CYS A 341 11.83 0.28 18.19
C CYS A 341 11.95 1.66 18.84
N ARG A 342 12.26 1.70 20.15
CA ARG A 342 12.38 2.97 20.89
C ARG A 342 13.70 3.67 20.60
N THR A 343 14.74 2.90 20.27
CA THR A 343 16.08 3.41 19.96
C THR A 343 16.67 2.68 18.76
N GLN A 344 17.62 3.33 18.09
CA GLN A 344 18.40 2.71 17.01
C GLN A 344 19.13 1.43 17.48
N ALA A 345 19.72 1.44 18.68
CA ALA A 345 20.42 0.27 19.23
C ALA A 345 19.49 -0.94 19.44
N GLU A 346 18.24 -0.72 19.86
CA GLU A 346 17.23 -1.78 19.94
C GLU A 346 16.89 -2.36 18.56
N ALA A 347 16.80 -1.50 17.53
CA ALA A 347 16.54 -1.93 16.16
C ALA A 347 17.71 -2.74 15.57
N GLU A 348 18.95 -2.31 15.79
CA GLU A 348 20.15 -3.03 15.36
C GLU A 348 20.27 -4.40 16.06
N ALA A 349 20.06 -4.44 17.38
CA ALA A 349 20.06 -5.69 18.13
C ALA A 349 18.97 -6.66 17.69
N LEU A 350 17.81 -6.14 17.26
CA LEU A 350 16.73 -6.95 16.68
C LEU A 350 17.15 -7.57 15.34
N LEU A 351 17.80 -6.81 14.46
CA LEU A 351 18.32 -7.34 13.18
C LEU A 351 19.37 -8.43 13.40
N ASP A 352 20.31 -8.20 14.33
CA ASP A 352 21.31 -9.19 14.74
C ASP A 352 20.68 -10.46 15.30
N TRP A 353 19.58 -10.32 16.04
CA TRP A 353 18.83 -11.46 16.55
C TRP A 353 18.28 -12.31 15.41
N PHE A 354 17.71 -11.71 14.36
CA PHE A 354 17.20 -12.45 13.21
C PHE A 354 18.31 -13.19 12.46
N VAL A 355 19.50 -12.59 12.30
CA VAL A 355 20.66 -13.28 11.69
C VAL A 355 21.10 -14.49 12.51
N LYS A 356 21.02 -14.43 13.84
CA LYS A 356 21.42 -15.55 14.73
C LYS A 356 20.37 -16.66 14.88
N ASN A 357 19.13 -16.39 14.49
CA ASN A 357 17.97 -17.25 14.74
C ASN A 357 17.24 -17.64 13.44
N THR A 358 17.91 -17.49 12.30
CA THR A 358 17.48 -17.99 10.99
C THR A 358 18.59 -18.89 10.48
#